data_AF-A0A7J8M499-F1
#
_entry.id   AF-A0A7J8M499-F1
#
_cell.length_a   1.000
_cell.length_b   1.000
_cell.length_c   1.000
_cell.angle_alpha   90.00
_cell.angle_beta   90.00
_cell.angle_gamma   90.00
#
_symmetry.space_group_name_H-M   'P 1'
#
loop_
_entity.id
_entity.type
_entity.pdbx_description
1 polymer ?
#
loop_
_entity_poly.entity_id
_entity_poly.type
_entity_poly.pdbx_seq_one_letter_code
_entity_poly.pdbx_strand_id
1 'polypeptide(L)'
;INEEASEKVLEVEQKYNELRKPVYDKRHDIIKSIPDFWLTAFLSHPVLGELLTEEDQKIFKHINSLEVEDCKDLKSGYSITFMLHYFVL
;
A
#
# COMPACT_ATOMS: atom_id res chain seq x y z
N ILE A 1 -7.17 -9.92 31.83
CA ILE A 1 -8.36 -9.62 30.99
C ILE A 1 -7.98 -8.75 29.80
N ASN A 2 -7.38 -7.56 30.00
CA ASN A 2 -7.05 -6.67 28.88
C ASN A 2 -5.88 -7.17 27.99
N GLU A 3 -4.84 -7.76 28.60
CA GLU A 3 -3.68 -8.28 27.87
C GLU A 3 -4.02 -9.51 27.04
N GLU A 4 -4.68 -10.51 27.62
CA GLU A 4 -5.17 -11.70 26.91
C GLU A 4 -6.12 -11.34 25.74
N ALA A 5 -6.96 -10.31 25.90
CA ALA A 5 -7.81 -9.83 24.81
C ALA A 5 -6.98 -9.19 23.69
N SER A 6 -5.97 -8.40 24.02
CA SER A 6 -5.05 -7.80 23.05
C SER A 6 -4.24 -8.86 22.31
N GLU A 7 -3.79 -9.92 22.98
CA GLU A 7 -3.08 -11.03 22.36
C GLU A 7 -3.95 -11.78 21.35
N LYS A 8 -5.21 -12.05 21.70
CA LYS A 8 -6.14 -12.71 20.77
C LYS A 8 -6.45 -11.85 19.54
N VAL A 9 -6.57 -10.52 19.69
CA VAL A 9 -6.73 -9.62 18.54
C VAL A 9 -5.49 -9.67 17.65
N LEU A 10 -4.29 -9.64 18.25
CA LEU A 10 -3.03 -9.71 17.53
C LEU A 10 -2.89 -11.01 16.71
N GLU A 11 -3.23 -12.15 17.31
CA GLU A 11 -3.21 -13.46 16.63
C GLU A 11 -4.15 -13.48 15.42
N VAL A 12 -5.33 -12.86 15.56
CA VAL A 12 -6.30 -12.73 14.47
C VAL A 12 -5.75 -11.85 13.35
N GLU A 13 -5.15 -10.70 13.67
CA GLU A 13 -4.56 -9.80 12.68
C GLU A 13 -3.39 -10.46 11.94
N GLN A 14 -2.50 -11.17 12.64
CA GLN A 14 -1.39 -11.91 12.04
C GLN A 14 -1.90 -12.95 11.05
N LYS A 15 -2.89 -13.75 11.45
CA LYS A 15 -3.52 -14.75 10.59
C LYS A 15 -4.12 -14.12 9.33
N TYR A 16 -4.83 -13.00 9.46
CA TYR A 16 -5.44 -12.36 8.28
C TYR A 16 -4.42 -11.67 7.39
N ASN A 17 -3.31 -11.16 7.93
CA ASN A 17 -2.24 -10.59 7.11
C ASN A 17 -1.58 -11.64 6.22
N GLU A 18 -1.31 -12.84 6.75
CA GLU A 18 -0.81 -13.96 5.94
C GLU A 18 -1.81 -14.37 4.85
N LEU A 19 -3.10 -14.42 5.17
CA LEU A 19 -4.15 -14.77 4.19
C LEU A 19 -4.34 -13.69 3.11
N ARG A 20 -4.14 -12.41 3.44
CA ARG A 20 -4.29 -11.28 2.51
C ARG A 20 -3.10 -11.12 1.58
N LYS A 21 -1.88 -11.47 2.00
CA LYS A 21 -0.66 -11.32 1.18
C LYS A 21 -0.79 -11.89 -0.25
N PRO A 22 -1.17 -13.16 -0.47
CA PRO A 22 -1.32 -13.70 -1.83
C PRO A 22 -2.45 -13.04 -2.63
N VAL A 23 -3.44 -12.43 -1.98
CA VAL A 23 -4.50 -11.66 -2.65
C VAL A 23 -3.95 -10.30 -3.09
N TYR A 24 -3.15 -9.64 -2.26
CA TYR A 24 -2.48 -8.40 -2.62
C TYR A 24 -1.45 -8.57 -3.73
N ASP A 25 -0.72 -9.69 -3.75
CA ASP A 25 0.23 -10.00 -4.82
C ASP A 25 -0.50 -10.17 -6.16
N LYS A 26 -1.62 -10.91 -6.18
CA LYS A 26 -2.48 -11.03 -7.38
C LYS A 26 -3.05 -9.69 -7.82
N ARG A 27 -3.51 -8.86 -6.87
CA ARG A 27 -4.00 -7.51 -7.14
C ARG A 27 -2.89 -6.65 -7.78
N HIS A 28 -1.68 -6.73 -7.24
CA HIS A 28 -0.53 -5.99 -7.75
C HIS A 28 -0.24 -6.35 -9.22
N ASP A 29 -0.29 -7.63 -9.59
CA ASP A 29 -0.08 -8.05 -10.98
C ASP A 29 -1.18 -7.56 -11.94
N ILE A 30 -2.43 -7.50 -11.47
CA ILE A 30 -3.54 -6.92 -12.26
C ILE A 30 -3.31 -5.40 -12.43
N ILE A 31 -2.97 -4.70 -11.36
CA ILE A 31 -2.77 -3.23 -11.37
C ILE A 31 -1.66 -2.82 -12.36
N LYS A 32 -0.59 -3.61 -12.52
CA LYS A 32 0.48 -3.33 -13.52
C LYS A 32 -0.04 -3.14 -14.95
N SER A 33 -1.19 -3.73 -15.29
CA SER A 33 -1.79 -3.62 -16.62
C SER A 33 -2.67 -2.38 -16.79
N ILE A 34 -2.92 -1.62 -15.73
CA ILE A 34 -3.81 -0.45 -15.73
C ILE A 34 -2.93 0.82 -15.68
N PRO A 35 -2.82 1.58 -16.78
CA PRO A 35 -2.03 2.80 -16.81
C PRO A 35 -2.50 3.83 -15.77
N ASP A 36 -1.54 4.56 -15.19
CA ASP A 36 -1.79 5.67 -14.25
C ASP A 36 -2.69 5.28 -13.05
N PHE A 37 -2.77 4.00 -12.69
CA PHE A 37 -3.68 3.52 -11.66
C PHE A 37 -3.49 4.24 -10.32
N TRP A 38 -2.25 4.29 -9.82
CA TRP A 38 -1.96 4.90 -8.52
C TRP A 38 -2.13 6.42 -8.52
N LEU A 39 -1.75 7.11 -9.59
CA LEU A 39 -2.03 8.54 -9.76
C LEU A 39 -3.55 8.81 -9.70
N THR A 40 -4.32 8.04 -10.47
CA THR A 40 -5.78 8.17 -10.54
C THR A 40 -6.43 7.88 -9.19
N ALA A 41 -5.98 6.83 -8.49
CA ALA A 41 -6.47 6.46 -7.17
C ALA A 41 -6.23 7.58 -6.14
N PHE A 42 -5.03 8.18 -6.13
CA PHE A 42 -4.71 9.27 -5.21
C PHE A 42 -5.49 10.54 -5.52
N LEU A 43 -5.57 10.94 -6.79
CA LEU A 43 -6.34 12.13 -7.20
C LEU A 43 -7.85 12.00 -6.92
N SER A 44 -8.37 10.77 -6.96
CA SER A 44 -9.79 10.50 -6.65
C SER A 44 -10.07 10.47 -5.14
N HIS A 45 -9.05 10.37 -4.29
CA HIS A 45 -9.23 10.34 -2.85
C HIS A 45 -9.29 11.78 -2.30
N PRO A 46 -10.36 12.19 -1.58
CA PRO A 46 -10.59 13.60 -1.20
C PRO A 46 -9.39 14.26 -0.50
N VAL A 47 -8.81 13.59 0.50
CA VAL A 47 -7.68 14.15 1.26
C VAL A 47 -6.36 14.07 0.50
N LEU A 48 -6.09 12.95 -0.19
CA LEU A 48 -4.79 12.74 -0.83
C LEU A 48 -4.66 13.52 -2.13
N GLY A 49 -5.75 13.69 -2.88
CA GLY A 49 -5.76 14.45 -4.12
C GLY A 49 -5.43 15.93 -3.91
N GLU A 50 -5.90 16.52 -2.80
CA GLU A 50 -5.58 17.90 -2.43
C GLU A 50 -4.10 18.11 -2.06
N LEU A 51 -3.39 17.04 -1.69
CA LEU A 51 -1.96 17.11 -1.33
C LEU A 51 -1.04 17.09 -2.54
N LEU A 52 -1.51 16.68 -3.73
CA LEU A 52 -0.69 16.52 -4.92
C LEU A 52 -0.70 17.77 -5.80
N THR A 53 0.43 18.46 -5.84
CA THR A 53 0.61 19.57 -6.78
C THR A 53 0.70 19.08 -8.23
N GLU A 54 0.60 19.98 -9.21
CA GLU A 54 0.77 19.64 -10.63
C GLU A 54 2.16 19.03 -10.93
N GLU A 55 3.18 19.38 -10.16
CA GLU A 55 4.53 18.81 -10.30
C GLU A 55 4.61 17.41 -9.70
N ASP A 56 4.02 17.19 -8.52
CA ASP A 56 3.94 15.87 -7.90
C ASP A 56 3.18 14.89 -8.79
N GLN A 57 2.11 15.34 -9.46
CA GLN A 57 1.36 14.51 -10.40
C GLN A 57 2.25 13.97 -11.55
N LYS A 58 3.27 14.72 -11.99
CA LYS A 58 4.23 14.24 -13.00
C LYS A 58 5.10 13.13 -12.45
N ILE A 59 5.51 13.22 -11.18
CA ILE A 59 6.27 12.17 -10.48
C ILE A 59 5.39 10.93 -10.30
N PHE A 60 4.13 11.11 -9.92
CA PHE A 60 3.17 10.03 -9.68
C PHE A 60 2.86 9.21 -10.95
N LYS A 61 3.00 9.78 -12.15
CA LYS A 61 2.94 9.02 -13.42
C LYS A 61 4.00 7.93 -13.52
N HIS A 62 5.09 8.05 -12.78
CA HIS A 62 6.16 7.05 -12.74
C HIS A 62 5.96 5.99 -11.65
N ILE A 63 4.93 6.12 -10.79
CA ILE A 63 4.65 5.12 -9.75
C ILE A 63 4.03 3.88 -10.39
N ASN A 64 4.76 2.77 -10.33
CA ASN A 64 4.33 1.48 -10.84
C ASN A 64 3.65 0.64 -9.75
N SER A 65 4.05 0.80 -8.50
CA SER A 65 3.49 0.05 -7.38
C SER A 65 3.50 0.86 -6.08
N LEU A 66 2.51 0.58 -5.25
CA LEU A 66 2.43 1.01 -3.86
C LEU A 66 2.18 -0.22 -2.99
N GLU A 67 3.05 -0.42 -2.02
CA GLU A 67 2.95 -1.52 -1.07
C GLU A 67 2.84 -0.98 0.35
N VAL A 68 1.94 -1.59 1.12
CA VAL A 68 1.78 -1.34 2.55
C VAL A 68 2.00 -2.68 3.23
N GLU A 69 3.01 -2.74 4.09
CA GLU A 69 3.37 -3.97 4.80
C GLU A 69 3.41 -3.70 6.30
N ASP A 70 2.60 -4.43 7.06
CA ASP A 70 2.70 -4.42 8.50
C ASP A 70 3.98 -5.16 8.94
N CYS A 71 4.62 -4.68 10.01
CA CYS A 71 5.72 -5.40 10.62
C CYS A 71 5.26 -6.79 11.09
N LYS A 72 6.14 -7.81 11.04
CA LYS A 72 5.76 -9.19 11.42
C LYS A 72 5.16 -9.30 12.82
N ASP A 73 5.61 -8.45 13.74
CA ASP A 73 5.12 -8.42 15.12
C ASP A 73 3.83 -7.61 15.30
N LEU A 74 3.37 -6.89 14.26
CA LEU A 74 2.26 -5.91 14.20
C LEU A 74 2.29 -4.79 15.26
N LYS A 75 3.23 -4.85 16.20
CA LYS A 75 3.43 -3.87 17.27
C LYS A 75 4.37 -2.75 16.83
N SER A 76 5.29 -3.06 15.92
CA SER A 76 6.28 -2.11 15.41
C SER A 76 5.74 -1.18 14.32
N GLY A 77 4.47 -1.30 13.95
CA GLY A 77 3.79 -0.46 12.95
C GLY A 77 3.80 -1.06 11.55
N TYR A 78 3.91 -0.21 10.54
CA TYR A 78 3.86 -0.58 9.12
C TYR A 78 4.81 0.28 8.29
N SER A 79 5.13 -0.19 7.08
CA SER A 79 5.83 0.57 6.06
C SER A 79 4.90 0.88 4.88
N ILE A 80 5.09 2.03 4.25
CA ILE A 80 4.47 2.39 2.98
C ILE A 80 5.59 2.62 1.98
N THR A 81 5.61 1.85 0.89
CA THR A 81 6.66 1.88 -0.11
C THR A 81 6.09 2.24 -1.48
N PHE A 82 6.56 3.35 -2.04
CA PHE A 82 6.26 3.76 -3.41
C PHE A 82 7.39 3.30 -4.34
N MET A 83 7.08 2.45 -5.31
CA MET A 83 8.04 1.99 -6.32
C MET A 83 7.86 2.77 -7.62
N LEU A 84 8.88 3.53 -7.99
CA LEU A 84 8.92 4.31 -9.23
C LEU A 84 9.68 3.55 -10.32
N HIS A 85 9.16 3.58 -11.54
CA HIS A 85 9.87 3.09 -12.71
C HIS A 85 10.81 4.19 -13.24
N TYR A 86 12.11 3.94 -13.19
CA TYR A 86 13.11 4.81 -13.81
C TYR A 86 13.56 4.20 -15.14
N PHE A 87 13.43 4.97 -16.23
CA PHE A 87 14.17 4.66 -17.46
C PHE A 87 15.64 5.03 -17.22
N VAL A 88 16.53 4.03 -17.21
CA VAL A 88 17.95 4.26 -17.45
C VAL A 88 18.11 4.43 -18.95
N LEU A 89 18.53 5.63 -19.38
CA LEU A 89 18.93 5.93 -20.77
C LEU A 89 20.21 5.17 -21.15
#